data_AF-A0A0F5RD16-F1
#
_entry.id   AF-A0A0F5RD16-F1
#
_cell.length_a   1.000
_cell.length_b   1.000
_cell.length_c   1.000
_cell.angle_alpha   90.00
_cell.angle_beta   90.00
_cell.angle_gamma   90.00
#
_symmetry.space_group_name_H-M   'P 1'
#
loop_
_entity.id
_entity.type
_entity.pdbx_description
1 polymer ?
#
loop_
_entity_poly.entity_id
_entity_poly.type
_entity_poly.pdbx_seq_one_letter_code
_entity_poly.pdbx_strand_id
1 'polypeptide(L)'
;MPERGQGGRSSVSGRRGASRTVPAAASNAMKAVPAMPSLAANAADAPEEAPQTHAPGWQEGFDHGFEAGKAALGQRWPGTSIIIPTYNKRDYLVRCLDSIRRHTPEPYEIIVVDNASADGTAAMLETYSLLLGPGKLRFRVMDRNLGFAGAVNRGLMMARGDRLLLLNNDTLVTERWLDNLTACLERSPFAGIVGPVTNFISGSQLVKVPYRSIKGMDVWARGRNKPDSRRWKETARLTGFCMLMRRSLWEAIGYFDEGYQVGNYEDDDFCLRARLLSLRLYIAGDCFIHHFGSVTVREEARMTAITESNRLFYKAKWEDPAGVLRAPSAKDPELAKPAGEASFYPGGVAAEGADGTVWWLERGVRWKIEGGWELPSVRLGRPVLSSYRPAAATIASSIAASRWRSEKSAPSLPLDGESSTGDFPPPYAAWLNGSLAYVEEGRRRTVLNPAAAERWGLHLKPLMPEADAAAALLPAGLPVIAPPLLYQRL
;
A
#
# COMPACT_ATOMS: atom_id res chain seq x y z
N MET A 1 -62.02 -16.00 -12.69
CA MET A 1 -63.21 -15.48 -11.98
C MET A 1 -63.26 -16.12 -10.60
N PRO A 2 -63.66 -15.40 -9.55
CA PRO A 2 -63.48 -13.96 -9.29
C PRO A 2 -62.94 -13.77 -7.83
N GLU A 3 -62.79 -12.62 -7.17
CA GLU A 3 -63.39 -11.29 -7.23
C GLU A 3 -62.57 -10.37 -6.28
N ARG A 4 -62.02 -9.24 -6.74
CA ARG A 4 -62.41 -7.85 -6.38
C ARG A 4 -63.12 -7.64 -5.04
N GLY A 5 -62.59 -6.68 -4.27
CA GLY A 5 -63.31 -5.95 -3.22
C GLY A 5 -62.68 -4.57 -2.98
N GLN A 6 -63.29 -3.53 -3.57
CA GLN A 6 -63.02 -2.11 -3.31
C GLN A 6 -63.77 -1.62 -2.07
N GLY A 7 -63.32 -0.50 -1.50
CA GLY A 7 -64.11 0.40 -0.65
C GLY A 7 -63.40 0.72 0.66
N GLY A 8 -63.28 1.96 1.14
CA GLY A 8 -63.85 3.22 0.72
C GLY A 8 -63.34 4.34 1.64
N ARG A 9 -63.50 5.57 1.14
CA ARG A 9 -63.08 6.86 1.68
C ARG A 9 -63.57 7.14 3.11
N SER A 10 -62.82 7.97 3.84
CA SER A 10 -63.41 9.15 4.49
C SER A 10 -62.38 10.28 4.64
N SER A 11 -62.88 11.48 4.40
CA SER A 11 -62.24 12.78 4.29
C SER A 11 -62.28 13.55 5.61
N VAL A 12 -61.29 14.41 5.89
CA VAL A 12 -61.56 15.70 6.56
C VAL A 12 -60.64 16.79 5.98
N SER A 13 -61.29 17.92 5.74
CA SER A 13 -60.83 19.18 5.17
C SER A 13 -60.00 20.04 6.13
N GLY A 14 -59.30 21.04 5.60
CA GLY A 14 -59.23 22.33 6.30
C GLY A 14 -57.92 23.11 6.27
N ARG A 15 -57.94 24.17 5.46
CA ARG A 15 -57.43 25.53 5.69
C ARG A 15 -56.05 25.93 5.17
N ARG A 16 -56.12 27.09 4.49
CA ARG A 16 -55.11 27.91 3.83
C ARG A 16 -54.30 28.73 4.85
N GLY A 17 -53.04 28.98 4.48
CA GLY A 17 -52.44 30.32 4.46
C GLY A 17 -51.97 30.93 5.76
N ALA A 18 -50.64 31.04 5.92
CA ALA A 18 -49.99 32.25 6.42
C ALA A 18 -48.52 32.27 6.02
N SER A 19 -48.17 33.31 5.26
CA SER A 19 -46.82 33.78 4.96
C SER A 19 -45.98 33.93 6.24
N ARG A 20 -44.74 33.43 6.21
CA ARG A 20 -43.71 33.84 7.18
C ARG A 20 -42.50 34.37 6.42
N THR A 21 -42.40 35.69 6.50
CA THR A 21 -41.30 36.54 6.09
C THR A 21 -40.03 36.25 6.88
N VAL A 22 -38.90 36.28 6.19
CA VAL A 22 -37.54 36.24 6.73
C VAL A 22 -37.18 37.67 7.16
N PRO A 23 -36.65 37.93 8.37
CA PRO A 23 -36.11 39.24 8.69
C PRO A 23 -34.67 39.38 8.20
N ALA A 24 -34.40 40.58 7.68
CA ALA A 24 -33.19 41.03 7.03
C ALA A 24 -31.99 41.21 7.98
N ALA A 25 -30.80 41.13 7.39
CA ALA A 25 -29.51 41.40 8.00
C ALA A 25 -29.38 42.87 8.47
N ALA A 26 -28.90 43.05 9.69
CA ALA A 26 -28.49 44.35 10.21
C ALA A 26 -27.00 44.59 9.90
N SER A 27 -26.78 45.59 9.04
CA SER A 27 -25.52 46.32 8.83
C SER A 27 -25.03 46.93 10.15
N ASN A 28 -23.72 46.86 10.41
CA ASN A 28 -23.09 47.77 11.36
C ASN A 28 -21.84 48.41 10.74
N ALA A 29 -21.93 49.74 10.68
CA ALA A 29 -21.03 50.66 10.02
C ALA A 29 -19.80 50.99 10.87
N MET A 30 -18.72 51.32 10.15
CA MET A 30 -17.50 51.95 10.64
C MET A 30 -17.81 53.25 11.40
N LYS A 31 -17.12 53.48 12.53
CA LYS A 31 -16.95 54.81 13.12
C LYS A 31 -15.47 55.19 13.05
N ALA A 32 -15.21 56.27 12.32
CA ALA A 32 -13.96 57.04 12.35
C ALA A 32 -13.88 57.88 13.64
N VAL A 33 -12.67 58.31 14.04
CA VAL A 33 -12.15 59.71 14.11
C VAL A 33 -11.12 59.75 15.29
N PRO A 34 -10.10 60.64 15.43
CA PRO A 34 -9.47 61.64 14.54
C PRO A 34 -7.93 61.49 14.40
N ALA A 35 -7.30 62.39 13.63
CA ALA A 35 -5.86 62.47 13.39
C ALA A 35 -5.15 63.61 14.16
N MET A 36 -3.89 63.33 14.57
CA MET A 36 -2.69 64.17 14.75
C MET A 36 -2.60 65.19 15.92
N PRO A 37 -1.42 65.33 16.58
CA PRO A 37 -0.32 66.13 16.00
C PRO A 37 1.08 65.48 16.05
N SER A 38 1.90 65.86 15.07
CA SER A 38 3.34 65.58 14.98
C SER A 38 4.15 66.44 15.96
N LEU A 39 5.21 65.88 16.55
CA LEU A 39 6.38 66.63 17.01
C LEU A 39 7.64 65.78 16.83
N ALA A 40 8.62 66.35 16.15
CA ALA A 40 9.91 65.77 15.85
C ALA A 40 10.90 65.92 17.03
N ALA A 41 11.94 65.07 16.96
CA ALA A 41 13.27 65.18 17.57
C ALA A 41 13.43 64.88 19.08
N ASN A 42 14.05 63.74 19.38
CA ASN A 42 15.48 63.72 19.73
C ASN A 42 16.05 62.29 19.72
N ALA A 43 17.22 62.17 19.10
CA ALA A 43 18.04 60.97 19.02
C ALA A 43 18.79 60.72 20.33
N ALA A 44 18.94 59.46 20.74
CA ALA A 44 20.19 58.87 21.26
C ALA A 44 19.99 57.38 21.61
N ASP A 45 20.75 56.54 20.90
CA ASP A 45 21.37 55.26 21.31
C ASP A 45 20.54 54.09 21.85
N ALA A 46 20.24 53.14 20.96
CA ALA A 46 20.51 51.70 21.15
C ALA A 46 20.41 50.97 19.78
N PRO A 47 21.32 50.03 19.44
CA PRO A 47 21.29 49.37 18.14
C PRO A 47 20.09 48.43 18.01
N GLU A 48 19.43 48.53 16.85
CA GLU A 48 18.29 47.73 16.42
C GLU A 48 18.78 46.32 16.05
N GLU A 49 18.67 45.35 16.98
CA GLU A 49 18.85 43.94 16.65
C GLU A 49 17.58 43.42 15.96
N ALA A 50 17.68 43.25 14.64
CA ALA A 50 16.70 42.53 13.84
C ALA A 50 16.48 41.10 14.39
N PRO A 51 15.26 40.53 14.31
CA PRO A 51 15.02 39.16 14.76
C PRO A 51 15.86 38.21 13.89
N GLN A 52 16.82 37.54 14.52
CA GLN A 52 17.61 36.49 13.88
C GLN A 52 16.67 35.39 13.40
N THR A 53 16.72 35.12 12.10
CA THR A 53 15.96 34.05 11.45
C THR A 53 16.50 32.69 11.94
N HIS A 54 15.66 31.95 12.67
CA HIS A 54 15.92 30.56 13.12
C HIS A 54 15.92 29.55 11.95
N ALA A 55 16.71 29.78 10.90
CA ALA A 55 16.88 28.90 9.76
C ALA A 55 17.94 27.77 9.92
N PRO A 56 19.02 27.88 10.73
CA PRO A 56 20.10 26.89 10.71
C PRO A 56 19.73 25.50 11.26
N GLY A 57 19.01 25.43 12.38
CA GLY A 57 18.82 24.17 13.11
C GLY A 57 17.92 23.14 12.42
N TRP A 58 16.99 23.59 11.56
CA TRP A 58 16.11 22.68 10.80
C TRP A 58 16.86 21.97 9.67
N GLN A 59 17.70 22.71 8.95
CA GLN A 59 18.50 22.15 7.86
C GLN A 59 19.56 21.19 8.42
N GLU A 60 20.24 21.58 9.49
CA GLU A 60 21.21 20.71 10.18
C GLU A 60 20.55 19.44 10.73
N GLY A 61 19.35 19.56 11.34
CA GLY A 61 18.58 18.41 11.80
C GLY A 61 18.13 17.49 10.66
N PHE A 62 17.73 18.06 9.52
CA PHE A 62 17.39 17.32 8.30
C PHE A 62 18.61 16.57 7.75
N ASP A 63 19.74 17.25 7.58
CA ASP A 63 20.96 16.67 7.00
C ASP A 63 21.52 15.57 7.90
N HIS A 64 21.53 15.79 9.21
CA HIS A 64 21.92 14.77 10.18
C HIS A 64 20.96 13.57 10.14
N GLY A 65 19.65 13.80 10.09
CA GLY A 65 18.65 12.74 9.94
C GLY A 65 18.77 11.99 8.62
N PHE A 66 19.12 12.68 7.53
CA PHE A 66 19.33 12.11 6.21
C PHE A 66 20.57 11.21 6.17
N GLU A 67 21.72 11.69 6.65
CA GLU A 67 22.94 10.88 6.71
C GLU A 67 22.82 9.73 7.72
N ALA A 68 22.18 9.93 8.87
CA ALA A 68 21.88 8.84 9.81
C ALA A 68 20.95 7.78 9.17
N GLY A 69 19.95 8.21 8.40
CA GLY A 69 19.06 7.33 7.64
C GLY A 69 19.79 6.53 6.57
N LYS A 70 20.72 7.17 5.86
CA LYS A 70 21.58 6.55 4.84
C LYS A 70 22.59 5.58 5.44
N ALA A 71 23.21 5.91 6.57
CA ALA A 71 24.13 5.05 7.29
C ALA A 71 23.43 3.82 7.90
N ALA A 72 22.17 3.96 8.33
CA ALA A 72 21.35 2.87 8.84
C ALA A 72 20.65 2.07 7.72
N LEU A 73 20.81 2.46 6.44
CA LEU A 73 20.14 1.81 5.33
C LEU A 73 20.64 0.37 5.18
N GLY A 74 19.75 -0.60 5.35
CA GLY A 74 20.09 -2.02 5.32
C GLY A 74 20.51 -2.61 6.67
N GLN A 75 20.64 -1.81 7.74
CA GLN A 75 20.81 -2.33 9.09
C GLN A 75 19.47 -2.86 9.60
N ARG A 76 19.29 -4.17 9.49
CA ARG A 76 18.13 -4.90 10.01
C ARG A 76 18.30 -5.12 11.51
N TRP A 77 17.18 -5.15 12.20
CA TRP A 77 17.18 -5.44 13.63
C TRP A 77 15.99 -6.32 14.04
N PRO A 78 16.18 -7.17 15.05
CA PRO A 78 15.14 -8.09 15.51
C PRO A 78 14.06 -7.31 16.29
N GLY A 79 13.05 -6.84 15.56
CA GLY A 79 11.98 -5.99 16.08
C GLY A 79 10.83 -5.78 15.09
N THR A 80 9.83 -5.02 15.51
CA THR A 80 8.67 -4.67 14.68
C THR A 80 8.69 -3.19 14.29
N SER A 81 8.63 -2.89 13.00
CA SER A 81 8.32 -1.53 12.52
C SER A 81 6.81 -1.36 12.43
N ILE A 82 6.24 -0.53 13.31
CA ILE A 82 4.82 -0.18 13.32
C ILE A 82 4.62 1.05 12.42
N ILE A 83 3.96 0.85 11.29
CA ILE A 83 3.71 1.86 10.25
C ILE A 83 2.28 2.37 10.40
N ILE A 84 2.16 3.68 10.63
CA ILE A 84 0.89 4.35 10.91
C ILE A 84 0.65 5.43 9.85
N PRO A 85 -0.10 5.13 8.77
CA PRO A 85 -0.57 6.17 7.87
C PRO A 85 -1.57 7.07 8.60
N THR A 86 -1.43 8.39 8.47
CA THR A 86 -2.26 9.37 9.18
C THR A 86 -2.74 10.45 8.22
N TYR A 87 -4.00 10.85 8.36
CA TYR A 87 -4.55 12.04 7.70
C TYR A 87 -5.57 12.71 8.62
N ASN A 88 -5.19 13.86 9.16
CA ASN A 88 -5.85 14.55 10.26
C ASN A 88 -6.07 13.62 11.47
N LYS A 89 -7.05 13.97 12.31
CA LYS A 89 -7.46 13.21 13.49
C LYS A 89 -6.31 13.07 14.51
N ARG A 90 -5.54 14.15 14.70
CA ARG A 90 -4.44 14.25 15.67
C ARG A 90 -4.76 13.61 17.02
N ASP A 91 -5.93 13.90 17.58
CA ASP A 91 -6.32 13.40 18.90
C ASP A 91 -6.47 11.87 18.96
N TYR A 92 -6.84 11.24 17.84
CA TYR A 92 -6.89 9.77 17.73
C TYR A 92 -5.47 9.19 17.62
N LEU A 93 -4.62 9.80 16.80
CA LEU A 93 -3.23 9.39 16.66
C LEU A 93 -2.50 9.44 18.02
N VAL A 94 -2.68 10.52 18.79
CA VAL A 94 -2.13 10.66 20.15
C VAL A 94 -2.54 9.47 21.02
N ARG A 95 -3.82 9.10 21.03
CA ARG A 95 -4.32 7.96 21.81
C ARG A 95 -3.75 6.63 21.32
N CYS A 96 -3.60 6.47 20.01
CA CYS A 96 -2.97 5.30 19.40
C CYS A 96 -1.52 5.16 19.87
N LEU A 97 -0.70 6.21 19.71
CA LEU A 97 0.70 6.25 20.17
C LEU A 97 0.84 5.94 21.66
N ASP A 98 -0.01 6.55 22.49
CA ASP A 98 -0.02 6.30 23.94
C ASP A 98 -0.40 4.84 24.27
N SER A 99 -1.34 4.25 23.53
CA SER A 99 -1.71 2.84 23.71
C SER A 99 -0.59 1.89 23.34
N ILE A 100 0.15 2.16 22.25
CA ILE A 100 1.33 1.39 21.84
C ILE A 100 2.38 1.44 22.95
N ARG A 101 2.74 2.65 23.40
CA ARG A 101 3.71 2.85 24.48
C ARG A 101 3.33 2.10 25.77
N ARG A 102 2.04 2.04 26.10
CA ARG A 102 1.55 1.37 27.30
C ARG A 102 1.57 -0.15 27.20
N HIS A 103 1.30 -0.71 26.03
CA HIS A 103 0.98 -2.14 25.88
C HIS A 103 2.01 -2.95 25.06
N THR A 104 3.14 -2.36 24.70
CA THR A 104 4.13 -3.00 23.82
C THR A 104 5.50 -3.03 24.52
N PRO A 105 5.78 -4.05 25.35
CA PRO A 105 7.09 -4.23 25.97
C PRO A 105 8.19 -4.71 25.01
N GLU A 106 7.81 -5.27 23.85
CA GLU A 106 8.71 -5.87 22.87
C GLU A 106 9.55 -4.82 22.14
N PRO A 107 10.63 -5.20 21.46
CA PRO A 107 11.39 -4.27 20.64
C PRO A 107 10.57 -3.81 19.41
N TYR A 108 10.21 -2.52 19.37
CA TYR A 108 9.54 -1.88 18.23
C TYR A 108 10.08 -0.48 17.91
N GLU A 109 9.87 -0.02 16.67
CA GLU A 109 9.91 1.39 16.24
C GLU A 109 8.55 1.81 15.68
N ILE A 110 8.21 3.10 15.80
CA ILE A 110 7.01 3.69 15.23
C ILE A 110 7.41 4.56 14.03
N ILE A 111 6.70 4.40 12.93
CA ILE A 111 6.83 5.21 11.72
C ILE A 111 5.48 5.81 11.40
N VAL A 112 5.32 7.11 11.59
CA VAL A 112 4.10 7.82 11.21
C VAL A 112 4.30 8.50 9.85
N VAL A 113 3.39 8.23 8.91
CA VAL A 113 3.38 8.96 7.63
C VAL A 113 2.15 9.87 7.62
N ASP A 114 2.39 11.15 7.83
CA ASP A 114 1.37 12.19 7.79
C ASP A 114 1.09 12.59 6.33
N ASN A 115 -0.10 12.27 5.85
CA ASN A 115 -0.53 12.39 4.47
C ASN A 115 -1.08 13.79 4.16
N ALA A 116 -0.34 14.83 4.54
CA ALA A 116 -0.69 16.25 4.45
C ALA A 116 -1.86 16.68 5.36
N SER A 117 -1.79 16.36 6.66
CA SER A 117 -2.76 16.83 7.65
C SER A 117 -2.73 18.35 7.83
N ALA A 118 -3.89 18.93 8.19
CA ALA A 118 -4.06 20.37 8.44
C ALA A 118 -4.48 20.69 9.89
N ASP A 119 -4.48 19.70 10.79
CA ASP A 119 -4.98 19.81 12.17
C ASP A 119 -3.87 19.89 13.23
N GLY A 120 -2.66 20.27 12.82
CA GLY A 120 -1.49 20.36 13.70
C GLY A 120 -0.82 19.02 14.00
N THR A 121 -1.11 17.97 13.23
CA THR A 121 -0.46 16.66 13.36
C THR A 121 1.06 16.74 13.21
N ALA A 122 1.58 17.50 12.24
CA ALA A 122 3.02 17.65 12.02
C ALA A 122 3.77 18.18 13.28
N ALA A 123 3.30 19.29 13.86
CA ALA A 123 3.89 19.85 15.08
C ALA A 123 3.79 18.91 16.29
N MET A 124 2.70 18.13 16.36
CA MET A 124 2.54 17.10 17.40
C MET A 124 3.57 15.98 17.23
N LEU A 125 3.85 15.55 16.00
CA LEU A 125 4.85 14.51 15.72
C LEU A 125 6.27 14.93 16.08
N GLU A 126 6.64 16.18 15.84
CA GLU A 126 7.93 16.75 16.30
C GLU A 126 8.06 16.63 17.82
N THR A 127 7.02 17.05 18.56
CA THR A 127 6.99 16.98 20.03
C THR A 127 7.08 15.53 20.52
N TYR A 128 6.30 14.62 19.93
CA TYR A 128 6.29 13.21 20.31
C TYR A 128 7.60 12.48 20.00
N SER A 129 8.26 12.82 18.89
CA SER A 129 9.55 12.23 18.53
C SER A 129 10.63 12.56 19.57
N LEU A 130 10.64 13.80 20.08
CA LEU A 130 11.53 14.20 21.19
C LEU A 130 11.18 13.48 22.50
N LEU A 131 9.89 13.39 22.84
CA LEU A 131 9.42 12.77 24.09
C LEU A 131 9.76 11.28 24.19
N LEU A 132 9.66 10.53 23.09
CA LEU A 132 9.90 9.09 23.08
C LEU A 132 11.38 8.71 23.00
N GLY A 133 12.25 9.69 22.77
CA GLY A 133 13.68 9.52 22.62
C GLY A 133 14.11 9.10 21.20
N PRO A 134 15.41 9.20 20.91
CA PRO A 134 15.96 9.01 19.57
C PRO A 134 15.58 7.64 18.97
N GLY A 135 15.09 7.66 17.72
CA GLY A 135 14.83 6.46 16.93
C GLY A 135 13.58 5.66 17.30
N LYS A 136 12.88 5.99 18.40
CA LYS A 136 11.66 5.28 18.81
C LYS A 136 10.44 5.65 17.97
N LEU A 137 10.32 6.93 17.60
CA LEU A 137 9.32 7.44 16.65
C LEU A 137 10.03 8.24 15.57
N ARG A 138 9.83 7.81 14.32
CA ARG A 138 10.20 8.53 13.10
C ARG A 138 8.93 8.91 12.37
N PHE A 139 8.98 10.00 11.60
CA PHE A 139 7.83 10.39 10.82
C PHE A 139 8.22 11.04 9.49
N ARG A 140 7.27 11.07 8.57
CA ARG A 140 7.34 11.80 7.31
C ARG A 140 6.05 12.57 7.10
N VAL A 141 6.17 13.89 6.94
CA VAL A 141 5.06 14.75 6.49
C VAL A 141 5.13 14.84 4.96
N MET A 142 4.01 14.53 4.31
CA MET A 142 3.85 14.52 2.86
C MET A 142 3.27 15.85 2.38
N ASP A 143 3.64 16.26 1.16
CA ASP A 143 3.16 17.52 0.57
C ASP A 143 1.71 17.46 0.08
N ARG A 144 1.21 16.24 -0.15
CA ARG A 144 -0.16 15.97 -0.58
C ARG A 144 -0.63 14.61 -0.08
N ASN A 145 -1.95 14.44 -0.02
CA ASN A 145 -2.57 13.17 0.33
C ASN A 145 -2.47 12.19 -0.86
N LEU A 146 -1.72 11.09 -0.68
CA LEU A 146 -1.53 10.02 -1.67
C LEU A 146 -2.39 8.78 -1.39
N GLY A 147 -3.42 8.90 -0.55
CA GLY A 147 -4.22 7.78 -0.10
C GLY A 147 -3.47 6.85 0.87
N PHE A 148 -4.12 5.74 1.24
CA PHE A 148 -3.60 4.78 2.20
C PHE A 148 -2.34 4.06 1.67
N ALA A 149 -2.42 3.50 0.46
CA ALA A 149 -1.32 2.77 -0.17
C ALA A 149 -0.05 3.63 -0.28
N GLY A 150 -0.19 4.88 -0.73
CA GLY A 150 0.95 5.79 -0.87
C GLY A 150 1.63 6.11 0.47
N ALA A 151 0.85 6.35 1.53
CA ALA A 151 1.39 6.61 2.87
C ALA A 151 2.05 5.35 3.48
N VAL A 152 1.40 4.18 3.34
CA VAL A 152 1.96 2.89 3.79
C VAL A 152 3.27 2.58 3.09
N ASN A 153 3.34 2.77 1.77
CA ASN A 153 4.55 2.51 0.99
C ASN A 153 5.75 3.36 1.45
N ARG A 154 5.52 4.63 1.80
CA ARG A 154 6.55 5.48 2.41
C ARG A 154 7.01 4.96 3.77
N GLY A 155 6.08 4.48 4.59
CA GLY A 155 6.41 3.86 5.86
C GLY A 155 7.24 2.59 5.69
N LEU A 156 6.89 1.75 4.70
CA LEU A 156 7.62 0.53 4.36
C LEU A 156 9.06 0.81 3.94
N MET A 157 9.30 1.88 3.16
CA MET A 157 10.67 2.32 2.82
C MET A 157 11.50 2.71 4.05
N MET A 158 10.87 3.30 5.06
CA MET A 158 11.54 3.77 6.28
C MET A 158 11.79 2.66 7.30
N ALA A 159 11.04 1.55 7.21
CA ALA A 159 11.04 0.45 8.18
C ALA A 159 12.35 -0.32 8.20
N ARG A 160 12.84 -0.67 9.40
CA ARG A 160 14.09 -1.44 9.61
C ARG A 160 13.90 -2.79 10.31
N GLY A 161 12.77 -3.01 10.97
CA GLY A 161 12.49 -4.24 11.71
C GLY A 161 12.28 -5.45 10.80
N ASP A 162 12.58 -6.64 11.30
CA ASP A 162 12.34 -7.92 10.60
C ASP A 162 10.84 -8.25 10.47
N ARG A 163 10.02 -7.62 11.32
CA ARG A 163 8.56 -7.65 11.24
C ARG A 163 8.04 -6.27 10.84
N LEU A 164 7.01 -6.27 9.99
CA LEU A 164 6.33 -5.08 9.52
C LEU A 164 4.89 -5.15 10.01
N LEU A 165 4.41 -4.09 10.66
CA LEU A 165 3.04 -4.00 11.14
C LEU A 165 2.39 -2.73 10.62
N LEU A 166 1.30 -2.85 9.88
CA LEU A 166 0.43 -1.72 9.55
C LEU A 166 -0.56 -1.52 10.67
N LEU A 167 -0.82 -0.27 11.06
CA LEU A 167 -1.80 0.09 12.09
C LEU A 167 -2.48 1.41 11.77
N ASN A 168 -3.81 1.45 11.77
CA ASN A 168 -4.55 2.70 11.61
C ASN A 168 -4.37 3.64 12.82
N ASN A 169 -4.38 4.94 12.55
CA ASN A 169 -4.20 5.98 13.57
C ASN A 169 -5.38 6.10 14.55
N ASP A 170 -6.55 5.54 14.22
CA ASP A 170 -7.76 5.53 15.04
C ASP A 170 -8.01 4.19 15.73
N THR A 171 -6.92 3.60 16.24
CA THR A 171 -6.95 2.35 17.00
C THR A 171 -6.44 2.54 18.43
N LEU A 172 -6.90 1.68 19.35
CA LEU A 172 -6.28 1.48 20.65
C LEU A 172 -5.81 0.03 20.72
N VAL A 173 -4.50 -0.16 20.77
CA VAL A 173 -3.93 -1.48 21.03
C VAL A 173 -4.10 -1.82 22.51
N THR A 174 -4.17 -3.10 22.83
CA THR A 174 -4.45 -3.57 24.19
C THR A 174 -3.37 -4.53 24.66
N GLU A 175 -3.41 -4.91 25.95
CA GLU A 175 -2.41 -5.78 26.56
C GLU A 175 -2.15 -7.05 25.73
N ARG A 176 -0.86 -7.41 25.53
CA ARG A 176 -0.39 -8.60 24.76
C ARG A 176 -0.74 -8.61 23.27
N TRP A 177 -1.16 -7.49 22.69
CA TRP A 177 -1.57 -7.46 21.28
C TRP A 177 -0.46 -7.93 20.33
N LEU A 178 0.75 -7.35 20.44
CA LEU A 178 1.85 -7.62 19.52
C LEU A 178 2.46 -9.02 19.78
N ASP A 179 2.61 -9.43 21.04
CA ASP A 179 2.98 -10.78 21.44
C ASP A 179 2.06 -11.83 20.81
N ASN A 180 0.73 -11.66 20.90
CA ASN A 180 -0.23 -12.63 20.38
C ASN A 180 -0.22 -12.66 18.85
N LEU A 181 -0.14 -11.49 18.18
CA LEU A 181 0.01 -11.42 16.73
C LEU A 181 1.31 -12.10 16.27
N THR A 182 2.40 -11.85 16.98
CA THR A 182 3.72 -12.45 16.68
C THR A 182 3.68 -13.96 16.88
N ALA A 183 3.13 -14.45 17.98
CA ALA A 183 2.99 -15.88 18.23
C ALA A 183 2.17 -16.59 17.13
N CYS A 184 1.13 -15.94 16.62
CA CYS A 184 0.34 -16.43 15.50
C CYS A 184 1.15 -16.45 14.18
N LEU A 185 1.92 -15.39 13.89
CA LEU A 185 2.77 -15.31 12.69
C LEU A 185 3.92 -16.32 12.72
N GLU A 186 4.53 -16.52 13.89
CA GLU A 186 5.69 -17.41 14.08
C GLU A 186 5.31 -18.88 14.18
N ARG A 187 4.01 -19.22 14.32
CA ARG A 187 3.56 -20.61 14.43
C ARG A 187 3.92 -21.46 13.21
N SER A 188 3.91 -20.87 12.03
CA SER A 188 4.05 -21.59 10.77
C SER A 188 4.85 -20.76 9.77
N PRO A 189 5.81 -21.36 9.05
CA PRO A 189 6.49 -20.67 7.95
C PRO A 189 5.54 -20.29 6.81
N PHE A 190 4.33 -20.87 6.76
CA PHE A 190 3.31 -20.53 5.76
C PHE A 190 2.41 -19.36 6.18
N ALA A 191 2.52 -18.83 7.40
CA ALA A 191 1.77 -17.65 7.80
C ALA A 191 2.39 -16.41 7.15
N GLY A 192 1.66 -15.80 6.21
CA GLY A 192 2.08 -14.60 5.49
C GLY A 192 1.71 -13.33 6.24
N ILE A 193 0.41 -13.18 6.56
CA ILE A 193 -0.14 -11.98 7.21
C ILE A 193 -1.06 -12.40 8.36
N VAL A 194 -0.95 -11.72 9.49
CA VAL A 194 -1.81 -11.91 10.67
C VAL A 194 -2.49 -10.61 11.04
N GLY A 195 -3.80 -10.67 11.30
CA GLY A 195 -4.57 -9.54 11.81
C GLY A 195 -5.34 -9.89 13.09
N PRO A 196 -5.69 -8.92 13.93
CA PRO A 196 -6.45 -9.15 15.16
C PRO A 196 -7.96 -9.13 14.90
N VAL A 197 -8.74 -9.44 15.93
CA VAL A 197 -10.16 -9.08 15.95
C VAL A 197 -10.36 -7.65 16.46
N THR A 198 -11.48 -7.03 16.09
CA THR A 198 -11.84 -5.66 16.48
C THR A 198 -13.35 -5.49 16.64
N ASN A 199 -13.78 -4.43 17.33
CA ASN A 199 -15.18 -4.06 17.53
C ASN A 199 -15.83 -3.38 16.31
N PHE A 200 -15.03 -2.91 15.34
CA PHE A 200 -15.55 -2.15 14.22
C PHE A 200 -14.72 -2.42 12.96
N ILE A 201 -15.26 -3.24 12.06
CA ILE A 201 -14.71 -3.51 10.73
C ILE A 201 -15.69 -4.34 9.90
N SER A 202 -15.46 -4.46 8.60
CA SER A 202 -16.15 -5.43 7.74
C SER A 202 -15.53 -6.84 7.86
N GLY A 203 -16.35 -7.88 7.69
CA GLY A 203 -15.88 -9.27 7.61
C GLY A 203 -15.60 -9.94 8.96
N SER A 204 -14.79 -11.01 8.92
CA SER A 204 -14.62 -11.97 10.02
C SER A 204 -13.76 -11.49 11.19
N GLN A 205 -13.08 -10.33 11.05
CA GLN A 205 -12.35 -9.69 12.15
C GLN A 205 -13.29 -8.99 13.14
N LEU A 206 -14.56 -8.75 12.79
CA LEU A 206 -15.54 -8.11 13.68
C LEU A 206 -15.98 -9.02 14.83
N VAL A 207 -15.93 -8.50 16.05
CA VAL A 207 -16.47 -9.15 17.25
C VAL A 207 -17.38 -8.21 18.04
N LYS A 208 -18.43 -8.77 18.64
CA LYS A 208 -19.30 -8.03 19.57
C LYS A 208 -18.57 -7.76 20.88
N VAL A 209 -18.66 -6.53 21.36
CA VAL A 209 -18.00 -6.09 22.59
C VAL A 209 -19.02 -5.55 23.60
N PRO A 210 -18.86 -5.83 24.91
CA PRO A 210 -19.84 -5.42 25.93
C PRO A 210 -19.50 -4.07 26.60
N TYR A 211 -18.28 -3.58 26.44
CA TYR A 211 -17.83 -2.36 27.11
C TYR A 211 -18.43 -1.10 26.49
N ARG A 212 -18.53 -0.03 27.28
CA ARG A 212 -19.03 1.29 26.85
C ARG A 212 -18.05 2.44 27.12
N SER A 213 -16.85 2.12 27.62
CA SER A 213 -15.80 3.09 27.94
C SER A 213 -14.42 2.48 27.70
N ILE A 214 -13.39 3.30 27.56
CA ILE A 214 -11.99 2.86 27.38
C ILE A 214 -11.52 2.03 28.59
N LYS A 215 -11.85 2.46 29.82
CA LYS A 215 -11.52 1.67 31.02
C LYS A 215 -12.21 0.29 31.01
N GLY A 216 -13.47 0.22 30.57
CA GLY A 216 -14.18 -1.05 30.42
C GLY A 216 -13.58 -1.93 29.31
N MET A 217 -13.11 -1.31 28.23
CA MET A 217 -12.40 -1.97 27.14
C MET A 217 -11.12 -2.63 27.65
N ASP A 218 -10.28 -1.92 28.42
CA ASP A 218 -9.03 -2.47 28.95
C ASP A 218 -9.26 -3.73 29.80
N VAL A 219 -10.27 -3.70 30.69
CA VAL A 219 -10.63 -4.83 31.54
C VAL A 219 -11.10 -6.03 30.70
N TRP A 220 -11.97 -5.78 29.72
CA TRP A 220 -12.49 -6.83 28.85
C TRP A 220 -11.39 -7.42 27.95
N ALA A 221 -10.54 -6.57 27.37
CA ALA A 221 -9.44 -6.96 26.51
C ALA A 221 -8.41 -7.82 27.26
N ARG A 222 -8.08 -7.50 28.52
CA ARG A 222 -7.19 -8.33 29.36
C ARG A 222 -7.73 -9.76 29.56
N GLY A 223 -9.04 -9.90 29.75
CA GLY A 223 -9.67 -11.22 29.83
C GLY A 223 -9.62 -11.98 28.51
N ARG A 224 -9.64 -11.26 27.39
CA ARG A 224 -9.69 -11.80 26.03
C ARG A 224 -8.32 -12.13 25.44
N ASN A 225 -7.30 -11.30 25.68
CA ASN A 225 -5.98 -11.38 25.07
C ASN A 225 -5.06 -12.39 25.77
N LYS A 226 -5.64 -13.50 26.22
CA LYS A 226 -4.91 -14.63 26.76
C LYS A 226 -4.46 -15.50 25.57
N PRO A 227 -3.16 -15.81 25.44
CA PRO A 227 -2.66 -16.65 24.35
C PRO A 227 -3.46 -17.95 24.24
N ASP A 228 -4.03 -18.19 23.06
CA ASP A 228 -4.81 -19.40 22.79
C ASP A 228 -4.87 -19.66 21.28
N SER A 229 -3.98 -20.54 20.81
CA SER A 229 -3.86 -20.85 19.39
C SER A 229 -5.11 -21.49 18.78
N ARG A 230 -6.03 -22.03 19.59
CA ARG A 230 -7.31 -22.57 19.11
C ARG A 230 -8.26 -21.47 18.61
N ARG A 231 -7.96 -20.21 18.93
CA ARG A 231 -8.73 -19.03 18.49
C ARG A 231 -8.18 -18.42 17.21
N TRP A 232 -7.09 -18.94 16.68
CA TRP A 232 -6.54 -18.52 15.39
C TRP A 232 -7.38 -19.12 14.27
N LYS A 233 -7.75 -18.30 13.28
CA LYS A 233 -8.60 -18.72 12.16
C LYS A 233 -7.97 -18.32 10.85
N GLU A 234 -7.75 -19.29 9.97
CA GLU A 234 -7.34 -18.99 8.60
C GLU A 234 -8.42 -18.17 7.89
N THR A 235 -8.02 -17.22 7.04
CA THR A 235 -8.93 -16.38 6.27
C THR A 235 -8.36 -16.06 4.89
N ALA A 236 -9.23 -15.70 3.97
CA ALA A 236 -8.86 -15.28 2.62
C ALA A 236 -8.57 -13.77 2.53
N ARG A 237 -8.96 -12.99 3.55
CA ARG A 237 -8.92 -11.52 3.56
C ARG A 237 -8.67 -11.01 4.98
N LEU A 238 -7.73 -10.11 5.11
CA LEU A 238 -7.54 -9.26 6.29
C LEU A 238 -7.75 -7.81 5.88
N THR A 239 -8.34 -7.04 6.79
CA THR A 239 -8.51 -5.60 6.60
C THR A 239 -7.31 -4.83 7.09
N GLY A 240 -6.93 -3.80 6.34
CA GLY A 240 -5.69 -3.04 6.54
C GLY A 240 -5.57 -2.24 7.83
N PHE A 241 -6.55 -2.28 8.75
CA PHE A 241 -6.48 -1.52 10.01
C PHE A 241 -5.38 -2.02 10.96
N CYS A 242 -5.06 -3.31 10.89
CA CYS A 242 -3.93 -3.91 11.60
C CYS A 242 -3.49 -5.19 10.89
N MET A 243 -2.28 -5.18 10.31
CA MET A 243 -1.70 -6.33 9.61
C MET A 243 -0.23 -6.50 9.98
N LEU A 244 0.12 -7.61 10.63
CA LEU A 244 1.50 -8.01 10.92
C LEU A 244 1.99 -9.01 9.87
N MET A 245 3.19 -8.79 9.36
CA MET A 245 3.85 -9.66 8.38
C MET A 245 5.36 -9.72 8.60
N ARG A 246 6.01 -10.72 8.02
CA ARG A 246 7.48 -10.76 7.92
C ARG A 246 7.95 -9.76 6.87
N ARG A 247 9.10 -9.14 7.10
CA ARG A 247 9.78 -8.33 6.08
C ARG A 247 9.99 -9.11 4.78
N SER A 248 10.35 -10.39 4.87
CA SER A 248 10.57 -11.24 3.70
C SER A 248 9.34 -11.36 2.79
N LEU A 249 8.13 -11.26 3.34
CA LEU A 249 6.91 -11.21 2.52
C LEU A 249 6.89 -9.92 1.68
N TRP A 250 7.05 -8.77 2.32
CA TRP A 250 7.13 -7.48 1.61
C TRP A 250 8.31 -7.44 0.62
N GLU A 251 9.42 -8.10 0.92
CA GLU A 251 10.53 -8.21 -0.04
C GLU A 251 10.15 -9.07 -1.26
N ALA A 252 9.34 -10.11 -1.06
CA ALA A 252 8.90 -11.01 -2.12
C ALA A 252 7.77 -10.45 -2.99
N ILE A 253 6.83 -9.66 -2.44
CA ILE A 253 5.70 -9.10 -3.18
C ILE A 253 5.85 -7.60 -3.47
N GLY A 254 6.60 -6.87 -2.67
CA GLY A 254 6.79 -5.43 -2.83
C GLY A 254 5.65 -4.59 -2.23
N TYR A 255 5.43 -3.42 -2.81
CA TYR A 255 4.57 -2.37 -2.27
C TYR A 255 3.08 -2.60 -2.52
N PHE A 256 2.24 -1.86 -1.79
CA PHE A 256 0.80 -1.73 -2.06
C PHE A 256 0.58 -1.02 -3.41
N ASP A 257 -0.47 -1.39 -4.12
CA ASP A 257 -0.85 -0.77 -5.40
C ASP A 257 -1.44 0.63 -5.13
N GLU A 258 -0.74 1.67 -5.59
CA GLU A 258 -1.17 3.07 -5.42
C GLU A 258 -2.29 3.44 -6.39
N GLY A 259 -2.68 2.54 -7.31
CA GLY A 259 -3.84 2.71 -8.17
C GLY A 259 -5.17 2.76 -7.40
N TYR A 260 -5.22 2.17 -6.20
CA TYR A 260 -6.33 2.34 -5.28
C TYR A 260 -6.34 3.76 -4.72
N GLN A 261 -7.48 4.42 -4.83
CA GLN A 261 -7.71 5.75 -4.26
C GLN A 261 -7.78 5.70 -2.72
N VAL A 262 -8.43 6.67 -2.08
CA VAL A 262 -8.49 6.77 -0.62
C VAL A 262 -9.35 5.64 -0.02
N GLY A 263 -8.71 4.53 0.34
CA GLY A 263 -9.22 3.41 1.15
C GLY A 263 -10.02 2.36 0.39
N ASN A 264 -10.04 1.15 0.95
CA ASN A 264 -10.72 -0.07 0.45
C ASN A 264 -10.07 -0.69 -0.82
N TYR A 265 -9.94 -2.02 -0.78
CA TYR A 265 -9.41 -2.92 -1.82
C TYR A 265 -7.89 -2.97 -1.96
N GLU A 266 -7.13 -2.00 -1.44
CA GLU A 266 -5.67 -2.11 -1.39
C GLU A 266 -5.19 -3.24 -0.46
N ASP A 267 -5.92 -3.51 0.61
CA ASP A 267 -5.68 -4.61 1.55
C ASP A 267 -6.11 -5.96 0.95
N ASP A 268 -7.23 -6.00 0.23
CA ASP A 268 -7.66 -7.16 -0.56
C ASP A 268 -6.62 -7.57 -1.62
N ASP A 269 -6.08 -6.59 -2.37
CA ASP A 269 -5.02 -6.80 -3.36
C ASP A 269 -3.75 -7.39 -2.72
N PHE A 270 -3.31 -6.80 -1.61
CA PHE A 270 -2.11 -7.23 -0.89
C PHE A 270 -2.30 -8.63 -0.29
N CYS A 271 -3.48 -8.94 0.26
CA CYS A 271 -3.85 -10.27 0.75
C CYS A 271 -3.82 -11.32 -0.38
N LEU A 272 -4.34 -10.98 -1.56
CA LEU A 272 -4.34 -11.87 -2.72
C LEU A 272 -2.91 -12.15 -3.20
N ARG A 273 -2.06 -11.13 -3.26
CA ARG A 273 -0.66 -11.25 -3.69
C ARG A 273 0.18 -12.10 -2.73
N ALA A 274 -0.03 -11.98 -1.43
CA ALA A 274 0.58 -12.90 -0.46
C ALA A 274 0.14 -14.37 -0.72
N ARG A 275 -1.13 -14.59 -1.04
CA ARG A 275 -1.68 -15.92 -1.33
C ARG A 275 -1.18 -16.51 -2.66
N LEU A 276 -0.77 -15.69 -3.63
CA LEU A 276 -0.09 -16.17 -4.85
C LEU A 276 1.21 -16.91 -4.53
N LEU A 277 1.85 -16.57 -3.41
CA LEU A 277 3.06 -17.26 -2.92
C LEU A 277 2.73 -18.48 -2.04
N SER A 278 1.49 -19.00 -2.12
CA SER A 278 0.99 -20.09 -1.28
C SER A 278 1.05 -19.81 0.23
N LEU A 279 1.10 -18.53 0.63
CA LEU A 279 1.03 -18.13 2.03
C LEU A 279 -0.43 -18.01 2.50
N ARG A 280 -0.61 -18.21 3.80
CA ARG A 280 -1.90 -18.20 4.48
C ARG A 280 -2.05 -16.97 5.35
N LEU A 281 -3.28 -16.51 5.49
CA LEU A 281 -3.62 -15.35 6.31
C LEU A 281 -4.37 -15.83 7.54
N TYR A 282 -4.10 -15.22 8.71
CA TYR A 282 -4.72 -15.64 9.95
C TYR A 282 -5.32 -14.47 10.72
N ILE A 283 -6.50 -14.71 11.30
CA ILE A 283 -7.08 -13.87 12.34
C ILE A 283 -6.62 -14.43 13.69
N ALA A 284 -5.81 -13.67 14.41
CA ALA A 284 -5.44 -13.96 15.80
C ALA A 284 -6.64 -13.64 16.70
N GLY A 285 -7.55 -14.62 16.88
CA GLY A 285 -8.78 -14.40 17.65
C GLY A 285 -8.56 -14.15 19.14
N ASP A 286 -7.37 -14.45 19.66
CA ASP A 286 -6.84 -14.12 20.98
C ASP A 286 -6.09 -12.76 21.02
N CYS A 287 -6.19 -11.95 19.98
CA CYS A 287 -5.72 -10.57 19.97
C CYS A 287 -6.88 -9.63 19.63
N PHE A 288 -7.17 -8.69 20.52
CA PHE A 288 -8.16 -7.64 20.31
C PHE A 288 -7.51 -6.26 20.23
N ILE A 289 -7.96 -5.47 19.26
CA ILE A 289 -7.65 -4.04 19.14
C ILE A 289 -8.97 -3.29 19.00
N HIS A 290 -9.11 -2.17 19.69
CA HIS A 290 -10.27 -1.29 19.49
C HIS A 290 -10.05 -0.43 18.26
N HIS A 291 -11.06 -0.32 17.41
CA HIS A 291 -11.06 0.56 16.23
C HIS A 291 -12.25 1.52 16.36
N PHE A 292 -11.98 2.82 16.22
CA PHE A 292 -13.02 3.84 16.31
C PHE A 292 -13.87 3.89 15.04
N GLY A 293 -13.25 3.76 13.86
CA GLY A 293 -13.88 3.37 12.60
C GLY A 293 -14.98 4.30 12.04
N SER A 294 -15.32 5.38 12.73
CA SER A 294 -16.49 6.22 12.43
C SER A 294 -16.17 7.70 12.55
N VAL A 295 -15.07 8.18 11.94
CA VAL A 295 -14.73 9.61 11.96
C VAL A 295 -14.97 10.36 10.64
N THR A 296 -15.68 9.72 9.70
CA THR A 296 -15.97 10.21 8.34
C THR A 296 -17.48 10.23 8.00
N VAL A 297 -18.36 10.48 8.97
CA VAL A 297 -19.81 10.63 8.72
C VAL A 297 -20.14 11.80 7.77
N ARG A 298 -19.25 12.78 7.60
CA ARG A 298 -19.48 13.97 6.74
C ARG A 298 -19.16 13.76 5.25
N GLU A 299 -18.67 12.59 4.82
CA GLU A 299 -18.19 12.37 3.43
C GLU A 299 -18.75 11.09 2.77
N GLU A 300 -19.90 10.58 3.25
CA GLU A 300 -20.46 9.26 2.89
C GLU A 300 -20.66 9.05 1.37
N ALA A 301 -21.19 10.04 0.65
CA ALA A 301 -21.41 9.91 -0.80
C ALA A 301 -20.08 9.86 -1.60
N ARG A 302 -19.09 10.68 -1.21
CA ARG A 302 -17.75 10.67 -1.82
C ARG A 302 -17.04 9.34 -1.54
N MET A 303 -17.15 8.84 -0.31
CA MET A 303 -16.56 7.57 0.10
C MET A 303 -17.19 6.37 -0.62
N THR A 304 -18.51 6.42 -0.88
CA THR A 304 -19.21 5.40 -1.66
C THR A 304 -18.70 5.35 -3.10
N ALA A 305 -18.57 6.52 -3.76
CA ALA A 305 -18.06 6.59 -5.12
C ALA A 305 -16.60 6.11 -5.24
N ILE A 306 -15.74 6.49 -4.27
CA ILE A 306 -14.35 6.02 -4.20
C ILE A 306 -14.30 4.50 -4.01
N THR A 307 -15.11 3.96 -3.10
CA THR A 307 -15.18 2.52 -2.85
C THR A 307 -15.60 1.75 -4.11
N GLU A 308 -16.59 2.26 -4.85
CA GLU A 308 -17.00 1.63 -6.11
C GLU A 308 -15.92 1.74 -7.19
N SER A 309 -15.23 2.87 -7.30
CA SER A 309 -14.10 3.02 -8.21
C SER A 309 -12.97 2.02 -7.89
N ASN A 310 -12.61 1.87 -6.61
CA ASN A 310 -11.61 0.90 -6.17
C ASN A 310 -12.06 -0.55 -6.40
N ARG A 311 -13.36 -0.86 -6.25
CA ARG A 311 -13.93 -2.17 -6.60
C ARG A 311 -13.78 -2.48 -8.09
N LEU A 312 -14.08 -1.51 -8.95
CA LEU A 312 -13.94 -1.66 -10.40
C LEU A 312 -12.47 -1.83 -10.80
N PHE A 313 -11.57 -1.07 -10.18
CA PHE A 313 -10.12 -1.23 -10.39
C PHE A 313 -9.63 -2.62 -9.93
N TYR A 314 -10.04 -3.10 -8.75
CA TYR A 314 -9.74 -4.45 -8.27
C TYR A 314 -10.26 -5.52 -9.24
N LYS A 315 -11.52 -5.38 -9.72
CA LYS A 315 -12.13 -6.29 -10.69
C LYS A 315 -11.37 -6.29 -12.02
N ALA A 316 -10.97 -5.13 -12.53
CA ALA A 316 -10.20 -5.03 -13.76
C ALA A 316 -8.80 -5.66 -13.62
N LYS A 317 -8.17 -5.51 -12.44
CA LYS A 317 -6.83 -6.06 -12.17
C LYS A 317 -6.84 -7.58 -12.06
N TRP A 318 -7.84 -8.17 -11.40
CA TRP A 318 -7.81 -9.60 -11.04
C TRP A 318 -8.83 -10.48 -11.76
N GLU A 319 -9.95 -9.91 -12.21
CA GLU A 319 -11.08 -10.58 -12.87
C GLU A 319 -11.69 -11.75 -12.07
N ASP A 320 -10.98 -12.88 -11.95
CA ASP A 320 -11.30 -14.04 -11.11
C ASP A 320 -10.16 -14.34 -10.11
N PRO A 321 -10.10 -13.64 -8.95
CA PRO A 321 -9.11 -13.90 -7.91
C PRO A 321 -8.99 -15.37 -7.49
N ALA A 322 -10.11 -16.09 -7.45
CA ALA A 322 -10.12 -17.50 -7.05
C ALA A 322 -9.51 -18.39 -8.15
N GLY A 323 -9.76 -18.06 -9.42
CA GLY A 323 -9.16 -18.71 -10.58
C GLY A 323 -7.65 -18.50 -10.67
N VAL A 324 -7.18 -17.27 -10.40
CA VAL A 324 -5.73 -16.97 -10.39
C VAL A 324 -4.99 -17.84 -9.37
N LEU A 325 -5.55 -18.03 -8.18
CA LEU A 325 -4.96 -18.89 -7.14
C LEU A 325 -5.01 -20.39 -7.48
N ARG A 326 -5.87 -20.80 -8.43
CA ARG A 326 -5.95 -22.18 -8.95
C ARG A 326 -5.10 -22.42 -10.20
N ALA A 327 -4.60 -21.36 -10.85
CA ALA A 327 -3.74 -21.43 -12.03
C ALA A 327 -2.44 -22.23 -11.71
N PRO A 328 -1.75 -22.80 -12.72
CA PRO A 328 -1.11 -24.12 -12.68
C PRO A 328 0.04 -24.26 -11.66
N SER A 329 -0.30 -24.35 -10.39
CA SER A 329 0.55 -24.79 -9.28
C SER A 329 0.21 -26.23 -8.86
N ALA A 330 -0.96 -26.74 -9.24
CA ALA A 330 -1.47 -28.03 -8.78
C ALA A 330 -0.84 -29.26 -9.48
N LYS A 331 -0.11 -29.07 -10.58
CA LYS A 331 0.43 -30.20 -11.41
C LYS A 331 1.91 -30.11 -11.75
N ASP A 332 2.55 -28.95 -11.58
CA ASP A 332 3.98 -28.75 -11.82
C ASP A 332 4.67 -28.35 -10.50
N PRO A 333 5.48 -29.25 -9.89
CA PRO A 333 6.21 -28.96 -8.66
C PRO A 333 7.13 -27.74 -8.74
N GLU A 334 7.66 -27.41 -9.93
CA GLU A 334 8.52 -26.23 -10.12
C GLU A 334 7.72 -24.93 -9.97
N LEU A 335 6.42 -24.95 -10.29
CA LEU A 335 5.53 -23.79 -10.21
C LEU A 335 4.73 -23.72 -8.90
N ALA A 336 4.81 -24.77 -8.07
CA ALA A 336 4.01 -24.90 -6.85
C ALA A 336 4.39 -23.89 -5.76
N LYS A 337 5.62 -23.34 -5.79
CA LYS A 337 6.11 -22.35 -4.82
C LYS A 337 6.91 -21.26 -5.53
N PRO A 338 6.23 -20.23 -6.06
CA PRO A 338 6.91 -19.09 -6.68
C PRO A 338 7.88 -18.44 -5.69
N ALA A 339 9.08 -18.05 -6.16
CA ALA A 339 10.10 -17.43 -5.32
C ALA A 339 9.70 -16.02 -4.85
N GLY A 340 8.81 -15.37 -5.59
CA GLY A 340 8.26 -14.06 -5.28
C GLY A 340 7.27 -13.63 -6.38
N GLU A 341 6.73 -12.42 -6.27
CA GLU A 341 5.76 -11.91 -7.22
C GLU A 341 6.36 -11.70 -8.62
N ALA A 342 7.68 -11.44 -8.70
CA ALA A 342 8.41 -11.35 -9.96
C ALA A 342 8.29 -12.62 -10.84
N SER A 343 8.04 -13.79 -10.25
CA SER A 343 7.77 -15.02 -11.01
C SER A 343 6.48 -14.94 -11.84
N PHE A 344 5.56 -14.02 -11.52
CA PHE A 344 4.34 -13.75 -12.27
C PHE A 344 4.47 -12.62 -13.30
N TYR A 345 5.67 -12.03 -13.42
CA TYR A 345 5.93 -10.94 -14.35
C TYR A 345 6.59 -11.49 -15.62
N PRO A 346 6.34 -10.91 -16.80
CA PRO A 346 6.95 -11.37 -18.05
C PRO A 346 8.43 -10.95 -18.08
N GLY A 347 9.28 -11.76 -18.70
CA GLY A 347 10.58 -11.32 -19.20
C GLY A 347 10.43 -10.51 -20.49
N GLY A 348 11.54 -10.11 -21.10
CA GLY A 348 11.51 -9.39 -22.37
C GLY A 348 10.82 -8.01 -22.31
N VAL A 349 10.95 -7.34 -21.16
CA VAL A 349 10.31 -6.04 -20.85
C VAL A 349 11.29 -5.10 -20.15
N ALA A 350 10.97 -3.80 -20.14
CA ALA A 350 11.75 -2.80 -19.42
C ALA A 350 11.05 -2.35 -18.12
N ALA A 351 11.84 -2.03 -17.10
CA ALA A 351 11.37 -1.51 -15.82
C ALA A 351 12.15 -0.28 -15.35
N GLU A 352 11.45 0.74 -14.84
CA GLU A 352 12.03 1.92 -14.21
C GLU A 352 12.22 1.66 -12.71
N GLY A 353 13.44 1.85 -12.19
CA GLY A 353 13.74 1.85 -10.77
C GLY A 353 13.45 3.19 -10.08
N ALA A 354 13.57 3.22 -8.75
CA ALA A 354 13.33 4.43 -7.97
C ALA A 354 14.29 5.59 -8.27
N ASP A 355 15.48 5.30 -8.80
CA ASP A 355 16.49 6.28 -9.21
C ASP A 355 16.29 6.78 -10.65
N GLY A 356 15.28 6.28 -11.36
CA GLY A 356 15.03 6.57 -12.77
C GLY A 356 15.87 5.73 -13.74
N THR A 357 16.71 4.81 -13.23
CA THR A 357 17.44 3.88 -14.09
C THR A 357 16.45 2.91 -14.73
N VAL A 358 16.55 2.74 -16.05
CA VAL A 358 15.74 1.76 -16.80
C VAL A 358 16.52 0.46 -16.98
N TRP A 359 15.87 -0.64 -16.64
CA TRP A 359 16.43 -1.98 -16.65
C TRP A 359 15.70 -2.86 -17.66
N TRP A 360 16.43 -3.62 -18.46
CA TRP A 360 15.88 -4.73 -19.22
C TRP A 360 15.75 -5.95 -18.30
N LEU A 361 14.57 -6.57 -18.27
CA LEU A 361 14.27 -7.73 -17.43
C LEU A 361 14.03 -8.96 -18.31
N GLU A 362 14.82 -10.01 -18.12
CA GLU A 362 14.66 -11.26 -18.85
C GLU A 362 15.34 -12.41 -18.09
N ARG A 363 14.72 -13.60 -18.05
CA ARG A 363 15.31 -14.81 -17.43
C ARG A 363 15.79 -14.59 -15.98
N GLY A 364 15.02 -13.84 -15.19
CA GLY A 364 15.35 -13.52 -13.80
C GLY A 364 16.56 -12.59 -13.61
N VAL A 365 17.05 -11.97 -14.69
CA VAL A 365 18.19 -11.04 -14.67
C VAL A 365 17.74 -9.64 -15.07
N ARG A 366 18.41 -8.63 -14.51
CA ARG A 366 18.26 -7.22 -14.90
C ARG A 366 19.56 -6.68 -15.51
N TRP A 367 19.47 -6.11 -16.70
CA TRP A 367 20.56 -5.38 -17.35
C TRP A 367 20.24 -3.89 -17.36
N LYS A 368 21.21 -3.05 -17.01
CA LYS A 368 21.02 -1.60 -17.14
C LYS A 368 21.01 -1.25 -18.64
N ILE A 369 19.98 -0.56 -19.09
CA ILE A 369 19.87 -0.10 -20.48
C ILE A 369 20.77 1.13 -20.68
N GLU A 370 21.58 1.11 -21.74
CA GLU A 370 22.39 2.23 -22.19
C GLU A 370 21.80 2.88 -23.44
N GLY A 371 21.80 4.22 -23.46
CA GLY A 371 21.12 5.02 -24.48
C GLY A 371 19.69 5.40 -24.09
N GLY A 372 19.02 6.15 -24.98
CA GLY A 372 17.61 6.52 -24.78
C GLY A 372 16.68 5.31 -24.92
N TRP A 373 15.67 5.22 -24.05
CA TRP A 373 14.61 4.21 -24.10
C TRP A 373 13.26 4.86 -24.37
N GLU A 374 12.62 4.47 -25.48
CA GLU A 374 11.36 5.08 -25.96
C GLU A 374 10.19 4.08 -26.00
N LEU A 375 10.47 2.80 -25.71
CA LEU A 375 9.47 1.74 -25.66
C LEU A 375 8.81 1.68 -24.27
N PRO A 376 7.70 0.93 -24.12
CA PRO A 376 7.04 0.81 -22.82
C PRO A 376 7.99 0.35 -21.71
N SER A 377 7.84 0.95 -20.53
CA SER A 377 8.53 0.52 -19.32
C SER A 377 7.57 0.62 -18.13
N VAL A 378 7.80 -0.21 -17.12
CA VAL A 378 6.96 -0.28 -15.91
C VAL A 378 7.76 0.15 -14.70
N ARG A 379 7.20 1.01 -13.85
CA ARG A 379 7.85 1.31 -12.57
C ARG A 379 7.72 0.12 -11.63
N LEU A 380 8.85 -0.41 -11.19
CA LEU A 380 8.89 -1.46 -10.17
C LEU A 380 9.53 -0.96 -8.89
N GLY A 381 8.92 -1.31 -7.76
CA GLY A 381 9.47 -0.99 -6.46
C GLY A 381 10.80 -1.69 -6.23
N ARG A 382 11.70 -1.03 -5.47
CA ARG A 382 13.02 -1.59 -5.14
C ARG A 382 13.00 -3.05 -4.67
N PRO A 383 12.07 -3.53 -3.81
CA PRO A 383 12.11 -4.92 -3.33
C PRO A 383 11.96 -5.95 -4.46
N VAL A 384 10.96 -5.77 -5.32
CA VAL A 384 10.74 -6.64 -6.47
C VAL A 384 11.88 -6.52 -7.47
N LEU A 385 12.31 -5.30 -7.82
CA LEU A 385 13.39 -5.11 -8.79
C LEU A 385 14.72 -5.71 -8.29
N SER A 386 14.94 -5.79 -6.98
CA SER A 386 16.12 -6.41 -6.37
C SER A 386 16.08 -7.94 -6.35
N SER A 387 14.92 -8.55 -6.63
CA SER A 387 14.82 -10.00 -6.81
C SER A 387 15.41 -10.48 -8.15
N TYR A 388 15.55 -9.57 -9.13
CA TYR A 388 16.26 -9.84 -10.37
C TYR A 388 17.77 -9.74 -10.14
N ARG A 389 18.51 -10.78 -10.53
CA ARG A 389 19.98 -10.79 -10.43
C ARG A 389 20.54 -9.67 -11.34
N PRO A 390 21.39 -8.77 -10.84
CA PRO A 390 22.04 -7.79 -11.70
C PRO A 390 23.05 -8.46 -12.62
N ALA A 391 23.00 -8.15 -13.91
CA ALA A 391 24.06 -8.51 -14.86
C ALA A 391 25.30 -7.65 -14.64
N ALA A 392 26.49 -8.23 -14.89
CA ALA A 392 27.74 -7.46 -14.87
C ALA A 392 27.81 -6.46 -16.03
N ALA A 393 27.29 -6.84 -17.20
CA ALA A 393 27.25 -6.02 -18.40
C ALA A 393 25.96 -5.19 -18.52
N THR A 394 26.06 -4.07 -19.21
CA THR A 394 24.93 -3.27 -19.68
C THR A 394 24.34 -3.85 -20.98
N ILE A 395 23.17 -3.35 -21.38
CA ILE A 395 22.55 -3.68 -22.67
C ILE A 395 22.28 -2.40 -23.46
N ALA A 396 22.69 -2.37 -24.72
CA ALA A 396 22.36 -1.25 -25.61
C ALA A 396 20.84 -1.18 -25.85
N SER A 397 20.26 0.02 -25.84
CA SER A 397 18.81 0.21 -26.02
C SER A 397 18.29 -0.36 -27.34
N SER A 398 19.11 -0.38 -28.39
CA SER A 398 18.80 -1.02 -29.68
C SER A 398 18.62 -2.54 -29.58
N ILE A 399 19.47 -3.22 -28.80
CA ILE A 399 19.36 -4.67 -28.56
C ILE A 399 18.12 -4.97 -27.73
N ALA A 400 17.91 -4.23 -26.64
CA ALA A 400 16.70 -4.36 -25.82
C ALA A 400 15.43 -4.12 -26.66
N ALA A 401 15.42 -3.14 -27.56
CA ALA A 401 14.29 -2.85 -28.44
C ALA A 401 14.04 -3.98 -29.46
N SER A 402 15.09 -4.54 -30.06
CA SER A 402 15.00 -5.69 -30.96
C SER A 402 14.40 -6.92 -30.26
N ARG A 403 14.85 -7.20 -29.02
CA ARG A 403 14.25 -8.27 -28.18
C ARG A 403 12.82 -7.96 -27.77
N TRP A 404 12.49 -6.72 -27.43
CA TRP A 404 11.12 -6.31 -27.12
C TRP A 404 10.19 -6.64 -28.30
N ARG A 405 10.62 -6.35 -29.53
CA ARG A 405 9.86 -6.60 -30.76
C ARG A 405 9.84 -8.06 -31.20
N SER A 406 10.50 -8.94 -30.46
CA SER A 406 10.60 -10.38 -30.78
C SER A 406 11.26 -10.65 -32.14
N GLU A 407 12.22 -9.82 -32.54
CA GLU A 407 12.92 -9.98 -33.82
C GLU A 407 13.75 -11.27 -33.82
N LYS A 408 13.64 -12.09 -34.89
CA LYS A 408 14.40 -13.34 -35.03
C LYS A 408 15.92 -13.12 -35.03
N SER A 409 16.37 -11.95 -35.45
CA SER A 409 17.77 -11.52 -35.48
C SER A 409 18.27 -10.91 -34.17
N ALA A 410 17.41 -10.80 -33.14
CA ALA A 410 17.79 -10.16 -31.90
C ALA A 410 18.93 -10.93 -31.22
N PRO A 411 20.03 -10.26 -30.83
CA PRO A 411 21.16 -10.91 -30.17
C PRO A 411 20.74 -11.66 -28.91
N SER A 412 21.31 -12.83 -28.67
CA SER A 412 21.15 -13.57 -27.42
C SER A 412 21.79 -12.81 -26.27
N LEU A 413 21.20 -12.93 -25.08
CA LEU A 413 21.74 -12.31 -23.88
C LEU A 413 22.58 -13.35 -23.12
N PRO A 414 23.89 -13.10 -22.92
CA PRO A 414 24.72 -13.99 -22.13
C PRO A 414 24.25 -13.98 -20.68
N LEU A 415 24.22 -15.15 -20.04
CA LEU A 415 24.11 -15.24 -18.58
C LEU A 415 25.50 -15.39 -17.99
N ASP A 416 25.81 -14.56 -17.00
CA ASP A 416 27.06 -14.64 -16.26
C ASP A 416 27.20 -16.03 -15.59
N GLY A 417 28.22 -16.79 -16.00
CA GLY A 417 28.62 -18.04 -15.32
C GLY A 417 28.03 -19.36 -15.85
N GLU A 418 27.27 -19.37 -16.96
CA GLU A 418 26.71 -20.61 -17.51
C GLU A 418 27.24 -20.89 -18.94
N SER A 419 27.90 -22.03 -19.12
CA SER A 419 28.53 -22.45 -20.38
C SER A 419 27.56 -23.00 -21.44
N SER A 420 26.26 -23.16 -21.12
CA SER A 420 25.30 -23.81 -22.02
C SER A 420 23.83 -23.46 -21.73
N THR A 421 23.48 -22.21 -21.50
CA THR A 421 22.06 -21.87 -21.51
C THR A 421 21.57 -21.89 -22.95
N GLY A 422 20.57 -22.73 -23.24
CA GLY A 422 19.96 -22.82 -24.56
C GLY A 422 19.67 -21.44 -25.14
N ASP A 423 19.92 -21.29 -26.43
CA ASP A 423 19.64 -20.08 -27.19
C ASP A 423 18.13 -19.89 -27.23
N PHE A 424 17.56 -19.27 -26.18
CA PHE A 424 16.13 -19.03 -26.10
C PHE A 424 15.80 -17.82 -26.99
N PRO A 425 14.84 -17.99 -27.92
CA PRO A 425 14.38 -16.87 -28.72
C PRO A 425 13.80 -15.78 -27.80
N PRO A 426 13.79 -14.52 -28.25
CA PRO A 426 13.15 -13.44 -27.51
C PRO A 426 11.71 -13.79 -27.09
N PRO A 427 11.29 -13.41 -25.87
CA PRO A 427 9.91 -13.57 -25.43
C PRO A 427 8.90 -12.85 -26.35
N TYR A 428 7.86 -13.56 -26.78
CA TYR A 428 6.89 -13.07 -27.76
C TYR A 428 5.43 -13.23 -27.32
N ALA A 429 4.55 -12.40 -27.89
CA ALA A 429 3.11 -12.44 -27.66
C ALA A 429 2.40 -13.25 -28.77
N ALA A 430 1.36 -13.99 -28.37
CA ALA A 430 0.58 -14.88 -29.23
C ALA A 430 -0.91 -14.78 -28.90
N TRP A 431 -1.80 -15.10 -29.84
CA TRP A 431 -3.25 -15.20 -29.58
C TRP A 431 -3.69 -16.64 -29.56
N LEU A 432 -4.16 -17.11 -28.40
CA LEU A 432 -4.58 -18.49 -28.23
C LEU A 432 -6.01 -18.52 -27.71
N ASN A 433 -6.91 -19.14 -28.49
CA ASN A 433 -8.32 -19.31 -28.16
C ASN A 433 -9.00 -17.99 -27.73
N GLY A 434 -8.69 -16.88 -28.41
CA GLY A 434 -9.27 -15.57 -28.11
C GLY A 434 -8.73 -14.89 -26.85
N SER A 435 -7.60 -15.35 -26.29
CA SER A 435 -6.88 -14.70 -25.18
C SER A 435 -5.42 -14.44 -25.54
N LEU A 436 -4.88 -13.34 -25.02
CA LEU A 436 -3.46 -13.02 -25.19
C LEU A 436 -2.61 -13.99 -24.36
N ALA A 437 -1.66 -14.63 -25.01
CA ALA A 437 -0.66 -15.49 -24.39
C ALA A 437 0.73 -14.88 -24.56
N TYR A 438 1.62 -15.29 -23.67
CA TYR A 438 3.02 -14.89 -23.67
C TYR A 438 3.90 -16.12 -23.65
N VAL A 439 4.88 -16.19 -24.56
CA VAL A 439 5.81 -17.33 -24.64
C VAL A 439 7.19 -16.87 -24.27
N GLU A 440 7.78 -17.56 -23.29
CA GLU A 440 9.16 -17.35 -22.87
C GLU A 440 9.70 -18.64 -22.25
N GLU A 441 11.02 -18.85 -22.39
CA GLU A 441 11.73 -19.98 -21.74
C GLU A 441 11.06 -21.34 -22.01
N GLY A 442 10.50 -21.53 -23.22
CA GLY A 442 9.83 -22.75 -23.64
C GLY A 442 8.47 -23.02 -22.98
N ARG A 443 7.89 -22.05 -22.28
CA ARG A 443 6.58 -22.16 -21.62
C ARG A 443 5.59 -21.16 -22.20
N ARG A 444 4.32 -21.56 -22.25
CA ARG A 444 3.20 -20.68 -22.55
C ARG A 444 2.59 -20.15 -21.26
N ARG A 445 2.60 -18.83 -21.09
CA ARG A 445 1.99 -18.12 -19.96
C ARG A 445 0.71 -17.44 -20.43
N THR A 446 -0.38 -17.60 -19.68
CA THR A 446 -1.61 -16.85 -19.93
C THR A 446 -1.42 -15.42 -19.45
N VAL A 447 -1.68 -14.42 -20.30
CA VAL A 447 -1.79 -13.03 -19.82
C VAL A 447 -3.16 -12.89 -19.16
N LEU A 448 -3.17 -12.55 -17.87
CA LEU A 448 -4.35 -12.74 -17.02
C LEU A 448 -5.60 -12.04 -17.57
N ASN A 449 -5.45 -10.80 -18.00
CA ASN A 449 -6.53 -9.94 -18.50
C ASN A 449 -5.94 -8.72 -19.26
N PRO A 450 -6.77 -7.88 -19.89
CA PRO A 450 -6.30 -6.67 -20.57
C PRO A 450 -5.49 -5.72 -19.68
N ALA A 451 -5.83 -5.59 -18.39
CA ALA A 451 -5.07 -4.73 -17.48
C ALA A 451 -3.62 -5.20 -17.28
N ALA A 452 -3.38 -6.52 -17.25
CA ALA A 452 -2.01 -7.06 -17.24
C ALA A 452 -1.27 -6.77 -18.55
N ALA A 453 -1.95 -6.96 -19.70
CA ALA A 453 -1.37 -6.66 -21.02
C ALA A 453 -1.04 -5.17 -21.21
N GLU A 454 -1.88 -4.28 -20.68
CA GLU A 454 -1.71 -2.83 -20.71
C GLU A 454 -0.55 -2.39 -19.81
N ARG A 455 -0.52 -2.84 -18.55
CA ARG A 455 0.52 -2.45 -17.60
C ARG A 455 1.93 -2.81 -18.09
N TRP A 456 2.08 -3.95 -18.75
CA TRP A 456 3.37 -4.39 -19.30
C TRP A 456 3.63 -3.93 -20.74
N GLY A 457 2.66 -3.28 -21.40
CA GLY A 457 2.76 -2.93 -22.81
C GLY A 457 2.77 -4.13 -23.77
N LEU A 458 2.33 -5.31 -23.32
CA LEU A 458 2.35 -6.54 -24.15
C LEU A 458 1.37 -6.46 -25.32
N HIS A 459 0.29 -5.69 -25.18
CA HIS A 459 -0.66 -5.43 -26.27
C HIS A 459 -0.06 -4.64 -27.44
N LEU A 460 1.09 -3.98 -27.23
CA LEU A 460 1.82 -3.28 -28.29
C LEU A 460 2.84 -4.19 -28.98
N LYS A 461 3.19 -5.35 -28.39
CA LYS A 461 4.20 -6.25 -28.96
C LYS A 461 3.72 -6.78 -30.31
N PRO A 462 4.62 -6.89 -31.32
CA PRO A 462 4.29 -7.57 -32.55
C PRO A 462 3.78 -8.97 -32.25
N LEU A 463 2.61 -9.29 -32.80
CA LEU A 463 2.08 -10.64 -32.72
C LEU A 463 2.86 -11.52 -33.68
N MET A 464 3.04 -12.79 -33.30
CA MET A 464 3.62 -13.80 -34.17
C MET A 464 2.59 -14.89 -34.50
N PRO A 465 1.67 -14.66 -35.46
CA PRO A 465 0.61 -15.61 -35.80
C PRO A 465 1.13 -16.99 -36.24
N GLU A 466 2.28 -17.01 -36.93
CA GLU A 466 2.95 -18.24 -37.37
C GLU A 466 3.39 -19.13 -36.19
N ALA A 467 3.48 -18.55 -34.98
CA ALA A 467 3.89 -19.24 -33.76
C ALA A 467 2.72 -19.65 -32.86
N ASP A 468 1.47 -19.31 -33.19
CA ASP A 468 0.30 -19.63 -32.36
C ASP A 468 0.11 -21.15 -32.23
N ALA A 469 0.24 -21.89 -33.33
CA ALA A 469 0.12 -23.35 -33.32
C ALA A 469 1.23 -24.02 -32.49
N ALA A 470 2.47 -23.49 -32.55
CA ALA A 470 3.58 -24.00 -31.75
C ALA A 470 3.42 -23.65 -30.26
N ALA A 471 2.98 -22.42 -29.95
CA ALA A 471 2.73 -21.96 -28.59
C ALA A 471 1.63 -22.77 -27.90
N ALA A 472 0.63 -23.25 -28.64
CA ALA A 472 -0.43 -24.09 -28.11
C ALA A 472 0.08 -25.43 -27.54
N LEU A 473 1.21 -25.94 -28.04
CA LEU A 473 1.83 -27.21 -27.65
C LEU A 473 2.79 -27.09 -26.45
N LEU A 474 3.17 -25.87 -26.07
CA LEU A 474 4.11 -25.64 -24.97
C LEU A 474 3.46 -25.90 -23.60
N PRO A 475 4.24 -26.39 -22.61
CA PRO A 475 3.77 -26.52 -21.24
C PRO A 475 3.32 -25.17 -20.68
N ALA A 476 2.29 -25.20 -19.83
CA ALA A 476 1.79 -24.00 -19.18
C ALA A 476 2.78 -23.46 -18.14
N GLY A 477 2.98 -22.14 -18.12
CA GLY A 477 3.70 -21.40 -17.08
C GLY A 477 2.74 -20.73 -16.09
N LEU A 478 3.32 -20.04 -15.10
CA LEU A 478 2.55 -19.12 -14.24
C LEU A 478 1.88 -18.04 -15.09
N PRO A 479 0.67 -17.56 -14.73
CA PRO A 479 0.05 -16.46 -15.45
C PRO A 479 0.90 -15.19 -15.36
N VAL A 480 0.79 -14.34 -16.36
CA VAL A 480 1.33 -12.98 -16.33
C VAL A 480 0.29 -12.07 -15.67
N ILE A 481 0.66 -11.46 -14.54
CA ILE A 481 -0.22 -10.58 -13.77
C ILE A 481 0.17 -9.11 -13.92
N ALA A 482 -0.78 -8.23 -13.60
CA ALA A 482 -0.56 -6.80 -13.50
C ALA A 482 0.29 -6.44 -12.25
N PRO A 483 1.44 -5.74 -12.38
CA PRO A 483 2.24 -5.27 -11.25
C PRO A 483 1.54 -4.09 -10.58
N PRO A 484 1.81 -3.80 -9.29
CA PRO A 484 1.29 -2.61 -8.62
C PRO A 484 1.56 -1.32 -9.39
N LEU A 485 0.59 -0.40 -9.46
CA LEU A 485 0.87 0.96 -9.93
C LEU A 485 1.60 1.72 -8.82
N LEU A 486 2.75 2.31 -9.14
CA LEU A 486 3.53 3.13 -8.22
C LEU A 486 3.66 4.55 -8.80
N TYR A 487 2.98 5.52 -8.21
CA TYR A 487 3.12 6.93 -8.55
C TYR A 487 4.35 7.55 -7.90
N GLN A 488 4.77 6.98 -6.77
CA GLN A 488 5.98 7.35 -6.06
C GLN A 488 7.20 6.59 -6.58
N ARG A 489 8.39 7.21 -6.45
CA ARG A 489 9.68 6.54 -6.59
C ARG A 489 10.03 5.89 -5.25
N LEU A 490 9.98 4.55 -5.19
CA LEU A 490 10.00 3.74 -3.95
C LEU A 490 10.97 2.54 -3.99
#